data_AF-A0A0K8S6D6-F1
#
_entry.id   AF-A0A0K8S6D6-F1
#
_cell.length_a   1.000
_cell.length_b   1.000
_cell.length_c   1.000
_cell.angle_alpha   90.00
_cell.angle_beta   90.00
_cell.angle_gamma   90.00
#
_symmetry.space_group_name_H-M   'P 1'
#
loop_
_entity.id
_entity.type
_entity.pdbx_description
1 polymer ?
#
loop_
_entity_poly.entity_id
_entity_poly.type
_entity_poly.pdbx_seq_one_letter_code
_entity_poly.pdbx_strand_id
1 'polypeptide(L)'
;KKSSKLLKLEHHVCMMVSGAFRTTPTRGMQIILGITPIDVTVKAYAMQAMTRLTTLGEWIHGDVGLHHGLQASHTTITETVSYHCPEALMPSDEIKKTYIWDTGLKCIIQSREAWTTQSANRSLLDYDIVCYTDGSRVVGGEGG
;
A
#
# COMPACT_ATOMS: atom_id res chain seq x y z
N LYS A 1 32.57 -18.59 -7.55
CA LYS A 1 31.18 -18.06 -7.38
C LYS A 1 30.21 -19.23 -7.27
N LYS A 2 29.71 -19.56 -6.07
CA LYS A 2 28.64 -20.59 -5.95
C LYS A 2 27.37 -20.05 -6.58
N SER A 3 26.85 -20.75 -7.59
CA SER A 3 25.54 -20.43 -8.18
C SER A 3 24.45 -20.63 -7.11
N SER A 4 23.68 -19.59 -6.84
CA SER A 4 22.57 -19.62 -5.88
C SER A 4 21.55 -20.68 -6.34
N LYS A 5 20.94 -21.42 -5.40
CA LYS A 5 19.91 -22.43 -5.71
C LYS A 5 18.76 -21.83 -6.55
N LEU A 6 18.47 -20.55 -6.33
CA LEU A 6 17.46 -19.77 -7.04
C LEU A 6 17.81 -19.62 -8.53
N LEU A 7 19.07 -19.30 -8.85
CA LEU A 7 19.52 -19.12 -10.23
C LEU A 7 19.45 -20.43 -11.04
N LYS A 8 19.66 -21.58 -10.37
CA LYS A 8 19.48 -22.89 -11.01
C LYS A 8 18.01 -23.16 -11.36
N LEU A 9 17.10 -22.81 -10.46
CA LEU A 9 15.66 -22.93 -10.70
C LEU A 9 15.22 -22.03 -11.86
N GLU A 10 15.61 -20.75 -11.85
CA GLU A 10 15.30 -19.82 -12.93
C GLU A 10 15.82 -20.29 -14.28
N HIS A 11 17.06 -20.79 -14.31
CA HIS A 11 17.64 -21.35 -15.52
C HIS A 11 16.80 -22.49 -16.06
N HIS A 12 16.38 -23.41 -15.19
CA HIS A 12 15.55 -24.55 -15.58
C HIS A 12 14.17 -24.12 -16.09
N VAL A 13 13.53 -23.16 -15.45
CA VAL A 13 12.24 -22.61 -15.90
C VAL A 13 12.38 -21.91 -17.24
N CYS A 14 13.38 -21.04 -17.41
CA CYS A 14 13.63 -20.35 -18.69
C CYS A 14 13.90 -21.34 -19.82
N MET A 15 14.65 -22.40 -19.54
CA MET A 15 14.89 -23.50 -20.48
C MET A 15 13.60 -24.21 -20.87
N MET A 16 12.75 -24.56 -19.91
CA MET A 16 11.48 -25.25 -20.19
C MET A 16 10.54 -24.39 -21.04
N VAL A 17 10.50 -23.08 -20.80
CA VAL A 17 9.64 -22.15 -21.55
C VAL A 17 10.19 -21.88 -22.96
N SER A 18 11.50 -21.67 -23.10
CA SER A 18 12.11 -21.28 -24.38
C SER A 18 12.58 -22.45 -25.25
N GLY A 19 12.73 -23.65 -24.68
CA GLY A 19 13.36 -24.80 -25.36
C GLY A 19 14.86 -24.60 -25.65
N ALA A 20 15.51 -23.62 -25.03
CA ALA A 20 16.91 -23.29 -25.29
C ALA A 20 17.88 -24.40 -24.84
N PHE A 21 19.11 -24.36 -25.37
CA PHE A 21 20.17 -25.27 -24.95
C PHE A 21 20.63 -25.02 -23.51
N ARG A 22 21.09 -26.07 -22.83
CA ARG A 22 21.59 -26.03 -21.44
C ARG A 22 22.74 -25.03 -21.22
N THR A 23 23.48 -24.70 -22.28
CA THR A 23 24.59 -23.76 -22.24
C THR A 23 24.16 -22.30 -22.45
N THR A 24 22.90 -22.06 -22.80
CA THR A 24 22.37 -20.72 -23.01
C THR A 24 22.38 -19.93 -21.70
N PRO A 25 22.89 -18.68 -21.70
CA PRO A 25 22.93 -17.87 -20.50
C PRO A 25 21.51 -17.52 -20.02
N THR A 26 21.23 -17.74 -18.73
CA THR A 26 19.92 -17.47 -18.10
C THR A 26 19.45 -16.04 -18.32
N ARG A 27 20.35 -15.06 -18.19
CA ARG A 27 20.01 -13.65 -18.35
C ARG A 27 19.61 -13.28 -19.77
N GLY A 28 20.19 -13.96 -20.77
CA GLY A 28 19.77 -13.81 -22.17
C GLY A 28 18.35 -14.34 -22.39
N MET A 29 18.05 -15.53 -21.86
CA MET A 29 16.70 -16.10 -21.92
C MET A 29 15.66 -15.22 -21.21
N GLN A 30 16.00 -14.70 -20.03
CA GLN A 30 15.15 -13.78 -19.28
C GLN A 30 14.80 -12.52 -20.09
N ILE A 31 15.77 -11.90 -20.76
CA ILE A 31 15.54 -10.71 -21.59
C ILE A 31 14.63 -11.05 -22.78
N ILE A 32 14.90 -12.14 -23.48
CA ILE A 32 14.10 -12.57 -24.65
C ILE A 32 12.66 -12.86 -24.24
N LEU A 33 12.46 -13.50 -23.09
CA LEU A 33 11.14 -13.84 -22.55
C LEU A 33 10.46 -12.66 -21.82
N GLY A 34 11.15 -11.53 -21.64
CA GLY A 34 10.64 -10.40 -20.86
C GLY A 34 10.47 -10.69 -19.36
N ILE A 35 11.19 -11.68 -18.83
CA ILE A 35 11.09 -12.11 -17.43
C ILE A 35 12.13 -11.36 -16.60
N THR A 36 11.69 -10.70 -15.52
CA THR A 36 12.60 -10.05 -14.57
C THR A 36 13.31 -11.11 -13.70
N PRO A 37 14.63 -10.97 -13.46
CA PRO A 37 15.35 -11.85 -12.54
C PRO A 37 14.72 -11.87 -11.15
N ILE A 38 14.55 -13.07 -10.58
CA ILE A 38 13.84 -13.30 -9.34
C ILE A 38 14.52 -12.59 -8.16
N ASP A 39 15.84 -12.49 -8.16
CA ASP A 39 16.60 -11.79 -7.12
C ASP A 39 16.27 -10.29 -7.09
N VAL A 40 16.01 -9.70 -8.26
CA VAL A 40 15.55 -8.31 -8.39
C VAL A 40 14.11 -8.20 -7.90
N THR A 41 13.21 -9.12 -8.31
CA THR A 41 11.80 -9.08 -7.88
C THR A 41 11.66 -9.21 -6.36
N VAL A 42 12.41 -10.12 -5.73
CA VAL A 42 12.38 -10.34 -4.28
C VAL A 42 12.82 -9.08 -3.53
N LYS A 43 13.85 -8.39 -4.02
CA LYS A 43 14.28 -7.11 -3.44
C LYS A 43 13.21 -6.03 -3.58
N ALA A 44 12.59 -5.93 -4.76
CA ALA A 44 11.50 -4.98 -4.99
C ALA A 44 10.32 -5.22 -4.05
N TYR A 45 9.88 -6.47 -3.88
CA TYR A 45 8.82 -6.82 -2.94
C TYR A 45 9.21 -6.54 -1.48
N ALA A 46 10.46 -6.80 -1.11
CA ALA A 46 10.95 -6.50 0.23
C ALA A 46 10.94 -4.98 0.50
N MET A 47 11.36 -4.16 -0.48
CA MET A 47 11.27 -2.70 -0.39
C MET A 47 9.82 -2.24 -0.29
N GLN A 48 8.90 -2.75 -1.11
CA GLN A 48 7.48 -2.40 -1.06
C GLN A 48 6.85 -2.75 0.30
N ALA A 49 7.16 -3.94 0.83
CA ALA A 49 6.68 -4.36 2.13
C ALA A 49 7.21 -3.46 3.26
N MET A 50 8.48 -3.10 3.19
CA MET A 50 9.11 -2.17 4.11
C MET A 50 8.45 -0.80 4.06
N THR A 51 8.31 -0.19 2.88
CA THR A 51 7.65 1.13 2.73
C THR A 51 6.25 1.11 3.32
N ARG A 52 5.44 0.10 2.99
CA ARG A 52 4.08 -0.05 3.52
C ARG A 52 4.05 -0.17 5.05
N LEU A 53 4.97 -0.92 5.64
CA LEU A 53 5.04 -1.06 7.09
C LEU A 53 5.53 0.23 7.75
N THR A 54 6.45 0.95 7.11
CA THR A 54 6.93 2.24 7.59
C THR A 54 5.83 3.30 7.54
N THR A 55 5.05 3.39 6.45
CA THR A 55 3.94 4.35 6.34
C THR A 55 2.85 4.09 7.37
N LEU A 56 2.61 2.83 7.74
CA LEU A 56 1.64 2.46 8.77
C LEU A 56 2.18 2.58 10.22
N GLY A 57 3.46 2.92 10.40
CA GLY A 57 4.11 2.95 11.72
C GLY A 57 4.34 1.56 12.34
N GLU A 58 4.23 0.50 11.54
CA GLU A 58 4.35 -0.91 11.96
C GLU A 58 5.75 -1.48 11.71
N TRP A 59 6.65 -0.69 11.10
CA TRP A 59 8.02 -1.11 10.84
C TRP A 59 8.86 -1.05 12.11
N ILE A 60 9.19 -2.22 12.67
CA ILE A 60 10.01 -2.34 13.87
C ILE A 60 11.49 -2.22 13.49
N HIS A 61 12.10 -1.07 13.82
CA HIS A 61 13.56 -0.87 13.79
C HIS A 61 14.18 -1.33 15.12
N GLY A 62 15.43 -1.78 15.06
CA GLY A 62 16.19 -2.28 16.21
C GLY A 62 16.22 -1.28 17.36
N ASP A 63 15.54 -1.66 18.45
CA ASP A 63 15.91 -1.50 19.87
C ASP A 63 14.71 -1.82 20.79
N VAL A 64 13.51 -2.00 20.23
CA VAL A 64 12.33 -2.45 20.97
C VAL A 64 12.09 -3.95 20.73
N GLY A 65 12.85 -4.79 21.43
CA GLY A 65 12.41 -6.15 21.80
C GLY A 65 12.60 -7.31 20.81
N LEU A 66 13.30 -7.15 19.67
CA LEU A 66 13.63 -8.30 18.81
C LEU A 66 14.91 -9.01 19.30
N HIS A 67 14.79 -9.79 20.38
CA HIS A 67 15.85 -10.63 20.95
C HIS A 67 16.16 -11.91 20.16
N HIS A 68 15.73 -12.04 18.91
CA HIS A 68 16.06 -13.18 18.06
C HIS A 68 17.00 -12.78 16.93
N GLY A 69 18.29 -13.08 17.12
CA GLY A 69 19.42 -12.78 16.23
C GLY A 69 19.41 -13.49 14.87
N LEU A 70 18.28 -13.51 14.16
CA LEU A 70 18.16 -14.13 12.84
C LEU A 70 17.47 -13.25 11.78
N GLN A 71 16.95 -12.07 12.13
CA GLN A 71 16.18 -11.22 11.20
C GLN A 71 16.77 -9.83 10.91
N ALA A 72 17.95 -9.51 11.45
CA ALA A 72 18.61 -8.21 11.27
C ALA A 72 18.83 -7.81 9.79
N SER A 73 19.03 -8.80 8.89
CA SER A 73 19.31 -8.53 7.47
C SER A 73 18.12 -7.99 6.67
N HIS A 74 16.88 -8.22 7.09
CA HIS A 74 15.71 -7.69 6.37
C HIS A 74 15.29 -6.32 6.89
N THR A 75 15.67 -5.98 8.12
CA THR A 75 15.46 -4.67 8.71
C THR A 75 16.45 -3.61 8.21
N THR A 76 17.63 -4.00 7.70
CA THR A 76 18.63 -3.08 7.12
C THR A 76 18.30 -2.58 5.71
N ILE A 77 17.21 -3.07 5.11
CA ILE A 77 16.73 -2.55 3.81
C ILE A 77 16.45 -1.04 3.92
N THR A 78 16.06 -0.54 5.09
CA THR A 78 15.92 0.90 5.38
C THR A 78 17.16 1.71 5.06
N GLU A 79 18.35 1.23 5.43
CA GLU A 79 19.61 1.94 5.18
C GLU A 79 19.90 2.04 3.70
N THR A 80 19.66 0.94 2.97
CA THR A 80 19.85 0.87 1.52
C THR A 80 18.85 1.77 0.79
N VAL A 81 17.59 1.76 1.21
CA VAL A 81 16.53 2.64 0.67
C VAL A 81 16.86 4.10 0.97
N SER A 82 17.25 4.44 2.19
CA SER A 82 17.64 5.80 2.58
C SER A 82 18.76 6.36 1.72
N TYR A 83 19.77 5.53 1.41
CA TYR A 83 20.90 5.94 0.59
C TYR A 83 20.55 6.09 -0.90
N HIS A 84 19.76 5.19 -1.47
CA HIS A 84 19.50 5.15 -2.92
C HIS A 84 18.20 5.82 -3.37
N CYS A 85 17.20 5.90 -2.51
CA CYS A 85 15.88 6.47 -2.77
C CYS A 85 15.29 7.06 -1.48
N PRO A 86 15.83 8.20 -1.00
CA PRO A 86 15.34 8.85 0.21
C PRO A 86 13.88 9.30 0.07
N GLU A 87 13.39 9.54 -1.15
CA GLU A 87 12.00 9.92 -1.43
C GLU A 87 11.01 8.84 -0.97
N ALA A 88 11.40 7.57 -1.00
CA ALA A 88 10.57 6.46 -0.52
C ALA A 88 10.39 6.44 1.00
N LEU A 89 11.15 7.25 1.75
CA LEU A 89 11.04 7.43 3.19
C LEU A 89 10.33 8.73 3.57
N MET A 90 9.90 9.54 2.60
CA MET A 90 9.15 10.74 2.90
C MET A 90 7.81 10.37 3.58
N PRO A 91 7.34 11.19 4.53
CA PRO A 91 6.04 10.98 5.15
C PRO A 91 4.96 10.86 4.08
N SER A 92 4.13 9.83 4.19
CA SER A 92 2.93 9.67 3.36
C SER A 92 1.75 10.28 4.10
N ASP A 93 0.89 11.02 3.40
CA ASP A 93 -0.39 11.51 3.91
C ASP A 93 -1.43 10.38 4.11
N GLU A 94 -1.02 9.12 3.94
CA GLU A 94 -1.86 7.95 4.12
C GLU A 94 -2.22 7.73 5.60
N ILE A 95 -3.50 7.87 5.91
CA ILE A 95 -4.05 7.62 7.24
C ILE A 95 -4.44 6.15 7.37
N LYS A 96 -3.96 5.48 8.42
CA LYS A 96 -4.37 4.11 8.78
C LYS A 96 -5.89 4.06 8.97
N LYS A 97 -6.55 3.17 8.23
CA LYS A 97 -8.00 2.98 8.35
C LYS A 97 -8.35 2.49 9.75
N THR A 98 -9.08 3.32 10.50
CA THR A 98 -9.71 2.91 11.75
C THR A 98 -11.13 2.46 11.43
N TYR A 99 -11.39 1.18 11.56
CA TYR A 99 -12.74 0.64 11.40
C TYR A 99 -13.46 0.69 12.74
N ILE A 100 -14.56 1.42 12.79
CA ILE A 100 -15.42 1.49 13.97
C ILE A 100 -16.65 0.65 13.67
N TRP A 101 -16.61 -0.62 14.09
CA TRP A 101 -17.69 -1.59 13.82
C TRP A 101 -18.85 -1.47 14.81
N ASP A 102 -18.61 -0.93 16.00
CA ASP A 102 -19.56 -0.89 17.11
C ASP A 102 -20.32 0.44 17.25
N THR A 103 -20.23 1.33 16.25
CA THR A 103 -21.06 2.55 16.28
C THR A 103 -22.48 2.19 15.88
N GLY A 104 -23.43 2.42 16.79
CA GLY A 104 -24.86 2.36 16.52
C GLY A 104 -25.34 3.51 15.62
N LEU A 105 -24.71 3.68 14.45
CA LEU A 105 -25.08 4.70 13.48
C LEU A 105 -26.46 4.37 12.93
N LYS A 106 -27.46 5.13 13.36
CA LYS A 106 -28.80 5.08 12.78
C LYS A 106 -28.82 5.94 11.52
N CYS A 107 -28.55 5.33 10.37
CA CYS A 107 -28.71 5.98 9.08
C CYS A 107 -30.23 6.12 8.78
N ILE A 108 -30.73 7.36 8.78
CA ILE A 108 -32.12 7.66 8.41
C ILE A 108 -32.09 8.38 7.05
N ILE A 109 -32.42 7.67 5.98
CA ILE A 109 -32.63 8.27 4.66
C ILE A 109 -34.10 8.72 4.60
N GLN A 110 -34.33 10.03 4.66
CA GLN A 110 -35.67 10.59 4.55
C GLN A 110 -36.10 10.75 3.09
N SER A 111 -37.42 10.73 2.83
CA SER A 111 -37.99 11.03 1.52
C SER A 111 -37.80 12.51 1.14
N ARG A 112 -37.75 12.80 -0.17
CA ARG A 112 -37.53 14.17 -0.70
C ARG A 112 -38.49 15.21 -0.09
N GLU A 113 -39.77 14.84 0.05
CA GLU A 113 -40.82 15.73 0.56
C GLU A 113 -40.63 16.04 2.06
N ALA A 114 -40.08 15.10 2.83
CA ALA A 114 -39.77 15.29 4.24
C ALA A 114 -38.59 16.27 4.44
N TRP A 115 -37.63 16.30 3.51
CA TRP A 115 -36.49 17.23 3.54
C TRP A 115 -36.91 18.69 3.37
N THR A 116 -37.81 18.99 2.43
CA THR A 116 -38.32 20.36 2.21
C THR A 116 -39.18 20.87 3.37
N THR A 117 -39.80 19.96 4.12
CA THR A 117 -40.70 20.31 5.23
C THR A 117 -39.94 20.47 6.56
N GLN A 118 -38.85 19.72 6.77
CA GLN A 118 -38.02 19.76 8.00
C GLN A 118 -36.84 20.75 7.96
N SER A 119 -36.45 21.27 6.80
CA SER A 119 -35.31 22.19 6.68
C SER A 119 -35.49 23.52 7.43
N ALA A 120 -36.72 23.87 7.82
CA ALA A 120 -37.00 25.10 8.55
C ALA A 120 -36.79 25.00 10.08
N ASN A 121 -36.61 23.79 10.65
CA ASN A 121 -36.72 23.65 12.11
C ASN A 121 -35.86 22.51 12.70
N ARG A 122 -34.63 22.34 12.22
CA ARG A 122 -33.65 21.48 12.89
C ARG A 122 -32.65 22.36 13.64
N SER A 123 -32.77 22.43 14.96
CA SER A 123 -31.72 22.96 15.82
C SER A 123 -30.52 22.03 15.69
N LEU A 124 -29.53 22.42 14.90
CA LEU A 124 -28.26 21.71 14.83
C LEU A 124 -27.63 21.76 16.22
N LEU A 125 -27.26 20.59 16.73
CA LEU A 125 -26.48 20.50 17.95
C LEU A 125 -25.02 20.83 17.61
N ASP A 126 -24.26 21.24 18.61
CA ASP A 126 -22.86 21.72 18.44
C ASP A 126 -21.91 20.65 17.86
N TYR A 127 -22.35 19.39 17.84
CA TYR A 127 -21.64 18.23 17.33
C TYR A 127 -22.23 17.64 16.03
N ASP A 128 -23.24 18.29 15.43
CA ASP A 128 -23.82 17.85 14.17
C ASP A 128 -22.91 18.26 12.99
N ILE A 129 -22.48 17.28 12.20
CA ILE A 129 -21.75 17.53 10.95
C ILE A 129 -22.76 17.59 9.80
N VAL A 130 -22.92 18.76 9.19
CA VAL A 130 -23.78 18.94 8.02
C VAL A 130 -22.94 18.87 6.74
N CYS A 131 -23.13 17.79 5.98
CA CYS A 131 -22.46 17.62 4.69
C CYS A 131 -23.42 18.03 3.56
N TYR A 132 -23.03 19.05 2.80
CA TYR A 132 -23.71 19.45 1.58
C TYR A 132 -23.00 18.84 0.37
N THR A 133 -23.77 18.24 -0.53
CA THR A 133 -23.24 17.85 -1.84
C THR A 133 -23.31 19.06 -2.78
N ASP A 134 -22.42 19.10 -3.75
CA ASP A 134 -22.32 20.14 -4.80
C ASP A 134 -23.68 20.46 -5.49
N GLY A 135 -24.59 19.49 -5.59
CA GLY A 135 -25.95 19.68 -6.13
C GLY A 135 -27.02 20.22 -5.16
N SER A 136 -26.68 20.57 -3.91
CA SER A 136 -27.67 20.99 -2.91
C SER A 136 -28.00 22.49 -3.03
N ARG A 137 -29.23 22.80 -3.43
CA ARG A 137 -29.73 24.17 -3.49
C ARG A 137 -30.17 24.62 -2.10
N VAL A 138 -29.32 25.39 -1.43
CA VAL A 138 -29.70 26.06 -0.18
C VAL A 138 -30.44 27.35 -0.54
N VAL A 139 -31.57 27.64 0.12
CA VAL A 139 -32.27 28.92 -0.04
C VAL A 139 -31.36 30.02 0.51
N GLY A 140 -30.77 30.80 -0.39
CA GLY A 140 -29.86 31.91 -0.07
C GLY A 140 -28.38 31.70 -0.44
N GLY A 141 -28.01 30.59 -1.08
CA GLY A 141 -26.66 30.37 -1.58
C GLY A 141 -26.67 29.91 -3.04
N GLU A 142 -26.03 30.68 -3.91
CA GLU A 142 -25.66 30.25 -5.26
C GLU A 142 -24.50 29.25 -5.13
N GLY A 143 -24.78 27.97 -5.38
CA GLY A 143 -23.73 26.99 -5.64
C GLY A 143 -23.20 27.21 -7.06
N GLY A 144 -21.89 27.43 -7.17
CA GLY A 144 -21.16 27.37 -8.44
C GLY A 144 -20.62 25.98 -8.69
#